data_AF-A0AAD4LQZ0-F1
#
_entry.id   AF-A0AAD4LQZ0-F1
#
_cell.length_a   1.000
_cell.length_b   1.000
_cell.length_c   1.000
_cell.angle_alpha   90.00
_cell.angle_beta   90.00
_cell.angle_gamma   90.00
#
_symmetry.space_group_name_H-M   'P 1'
#
loop_
_entity.id
_entity.type
_entity.pdbx_description
1 polymer ?
#
loop_
_entity_poly.entity_id
_entity_poly.type
_entity_poly.pdbx_seq_one_letter_code
_entity_poly.pdbx_strand_id
1 'polypeptide(L)'
;MTSLVTSPDIYVDGYIAYTFTSQVAEIYLAHLFKAGPKRVQAFGIHNWPGVFFVADPPMNHCRLRQIGNGRYAWLLDYVIRPGGSVVPQQLWSPQGQECWDQERWCRTVEQSEAQLHVPVFFVNADGSLGVQASQAAVGNMSLRDSNEPAPLGNGLYVNIRIRWPGRALFEQQTLLRNQTPTRNAITLSQFVMQVGRKVLKFFEVGLSILWPWQ
;
A
#
# COMPACT_ATOMS: atom_id res chain seq x y z
N MET A 1 -5.90 -23.76 31.79
CA MET A 1 -6.70 -23.29 30.65
C MET A 1 -5.75 -22.75 29.59
N THR A 2 -5.48 -23.52 28.54
CA THR A 2 -4.70 -23.09 27.39
C THR A 2 -5.60 -22.25 26.48
N SER A 3 -5.30 -20.96 26.31
CA SER A 3 -6.02 -20.14 25.33
C SER A 3 -5.70 -20.67 23.94
N LEU A 4 -6.72 -20.99 23.15
CA LEU A 4 -6.54 -21.27 21.73
C LEU A 4 -5.98 -20.01 21.07
N VAL A 5 -4.71 -20.05 20.67
CA VAL A 5 -4.12 -18.97 19.88
C VAL A 5 -4.73 -19.09 18.49
N THR A 6 -5.68 -18.21 18.17
CA THR A 6 -6.22 -18.10 16.82
C THR A 6 -5.11 -17.60 15.91
N SER A 7 -4.90 -18.30 14.79
CA SER A 7 -4.01 -17.79 13.74
C SER A 7 -4.56 -16.45 13.23
N PRO A 8 -3.72 -15.44 12.99
CA PRO A 8 -4.16 -14.18 12.38
C PRO A 8 -4.86 -14.42 11.05
N ASP A 9 -5.92 -13.65 10.79
CA ASP A 9 -6.69 -13.64 9.55
C ASP A 9 -6.36 -12.38 8.75
N ILE A 10 -5.93 -12.55 7.49
CA ILE A 10 -5.58 -11.42 6.62
C ILE A 10 -6.75 -10.46 6.37
N TYR A 11 -7.98 -10.96 6.41
CA TYR A 11 -9.17 -10.15 6.17
C TYR A 11 -9.63 -9.40 7.41
N VAL A 12 -9.00 -9.61 8.57
CA VAL A 12 -9.39 -8.98 9.84
C VAL A 12 -8.21 -8.27 10.49
N ASP A 13 -7.06 -8.93 10.58
CA ASP A 13 -5.91 -8.50 11.38
C ASP A 13 -4.86 -7.72 10.58
N GLY A 14 -5.01 -7.62 9.26
CA GLY A 14 -4.06 -6.99 8.34
C GLY A 14 -4.26 -5.48 8.14
N TYR A 15 -3.22 -4.76 7.70
CA TYR A 15 -3.34 -3.34 7.36
C TYR A 15 -4.33 -3.10 6.21
N ILE A 16 -4.46 -4.02 5.25
CA ILE A 16 -5.41 -3.88 4.13
C ILE A 16 -6.85 -3.89 4.69
N ALA A 17 -7.16 -4.83 5.58
CA ALA A 17 -8.47 -4.94 6.22
C ALA A 17 -8.79 -3.72 7.10
N TYR A 18 -7.84 -3.24 7.88
CA TYR A 18 -8.02 -2.02 8.67
C TYR A 18 -8.15 -0.76 7.81
N THR A 19 -7.55 -0.77 6.62
CA THR A 19 -7.65 0.35 5.67
C THR A 19 -8.99 0.35 4.97
N PHE A 20 -9.48 -0.78 4.47
CA PHE A 20 -10.65 -0.82 3.58
C PHE A 20 -11.90 -1.49 4.16
N THR A 21 -11.85 -2.09 5.34
CA THR A 21 -12.76 -3.13 5.87
C THR A 21 -12.51 -4.52 5.28
N SER A 22 -12.94 -5.57 5.99
CA SER A 22 -12.79 -6.97 5.59
C SER A 22 -13.41 -7.28 4.22
N GLN A 23 -14.63 -6.79 3.97
CA GLN A 23 -15.35 -7.05 2.72
C GLN A 23 -14.62 -6.44 1.51
N VAL A 24 -14.13 -5.20 1.65
CA VAL A 24 -13.42 -4.53 0.55
C VAL A 24 -12.00 -5.08 0.39
N ALA A 25 -11.36 -5.53 1.47
CA ALA A 25 -10.08 -6.24 1.40
C ALA A 25 -10.22 -7.54 0.60
N GLU A 26 -11.30 -8.30 0.80
CA GLU A 26 -11.59 -9.50 0.01
C GLU A 26 -11.71 -9.20 -1.49
N ILE A 27 -12.46 -8.14 -1.84
CA ILE A 27 -12.59 -7.67 -3.22
C ILE A 27 -11.22 -7.25 -3.78
N TYR A 28 -10.48 -6.41 -3.06
CA TYR A 28 -9.15 -5.95 -3.46
C TYR A 28 -8.21 -7.13 -3.77
N LEU A 29 -8.16 -8.13 -2.88
CA LEU A 29 -7.31 -9.31 -3.05
C LEU A 29 -7.76 -10.20 -4.20
N ALA A 30 -9.07 -10.42 -4.37
CA ALA A 30 -9.59 -11.19 -5.49
C ALA A 30 -9.17 -10.59 -6.84
N HIS A 31 -9.21 -9.26 -6.95
CA HIS A 31 -8.80 -8.56 -8.16
C HIS A 31 -7.28 -8.45 -8.34
N LEU A 32 -6.54 -8.26 -7.26
CA LEU A 32 -5.07 -8.29 -7.27
C LEU A 32 -4.55 -9.61 -7.85
N PHE A 33 -5.17 -10.73 -7.48
CA PHE A 33 -4.75 -12.06 -7.92
C PHE A 33 -5.51 -12.59 -9.15
N LYS A 34 -6.53 -11.88 -9.62
CA LYS A 34 -7.48 -12.38 -10.64
C LYS A 34 -8.01 -13.77 -10.29
N ALA A 35 -8.26 -14.02 -9.01
CA ALA A 35 -8.63 -15.30 -8.46
C ALA A 35 -9.73 -15.12 -7.41
N GLY A 36 -10.57 -16.14 -7.22
CA GLY A 36 -11.56 -16.11 -6.15
C GLY A 36 -10.88 -16.02 -4.77
N PRO A 37 -11.51 -15.38 -3.77
CA PRO A 37 -10.91 -15.11 -2.46
C PRO A 37 -10.45 -16.36 -1.71
N LYS A 38 -11.13 -17.50 -1.94
CA LYS A 38 -10.75 -18.81 -1.40
C LYS A 38 -9.41 -19.36 -1.91
N ARG A 39 -8.85 -18.79 -2.98
CA ARG A 39 -7.54 -19.19 -3.54
C ARG A 39 -6.38 -18.40 -2.95
N VAL A 40 -6.64 -17.25 -2.31
CA VAL A 40 -5.60 -16.45 -1.67
C VAL A 40 -5.35 -17.02 -0.28
N GLN A 41 -4.50 -18.04 -0.19
CA GLN A 41 -4.08 -18.58 1.10
C GLN A 41 -2.89 -17.77 1.61
N ALA A 42 -3.20 -16.82 2.50
CA ALA A 42 -2.18 -16.15 3.27
C ALA A 42 -1.62 -17.11 4.32
N PHE A 43 -0.28 -17.20 4.43
CA PHE A 43 0.37 -17.98 5.48
C PHE A 43 1.43 -17.16 6.20
N GLY A 44 1.61 -17.45 7.50
CA GLY A 44 2.70 -16.92 8.30
C GLY A 44 3.95 -17.79 8.17
N ILE A 45 5.11 -17.19 8.38
CA ILE A 45 6.39 -17.90 8.45
C ILE A 45 6.97 -17.70 9.83
N HIS A 46 7.47 -18.77 10.44
CA HIS A 46 7.93 -18.74 11.84
C HIS A 46 8.95 -17.63 12.13
N ASN A 47 9.88 -17.39 11.20
CA ASN A 47 10.92 -16.37 11.35
C ASN A 47 10.45 -14.95 10.96
N TRP A 48 9.20 -14.80 10.52
CA TRP A 48 8.58 -13.54 10.07
C TRP A 48 7.21 -13.38 10.74
N PRO A 49 7.17 -13.21 12.08
CA PRO A 49 5.92 -13.10 12.80
C PRO A 49 5.13 -11.87 12.34
N GLY A 50 3.81 -12.06 12.18
CA GLY A 50 2.90 -10.98 11.79
C GLY A 50 3.05 -10.54 10.33
N VAL A 51 3.50 -11.43 9.44
CA VAL A 51 3.58 -11.18 8.00
C VAL A 51 2.71 -12.18 7.27
N PHE A 52 1.92 -11.69 6.32
CA PHE A 52 1.08 -12.52 5.46
C PHE A 52 1.78 -12.72 4.11
N PHE A 53 2.03 -13.98 3.76
CA PHE A 53 2.62 -14.37 2.49
C PHE A 53 1.63 -15.10 1.59
N VAL A 54 1.78 -14.96 0.28
CA VAL A 54 1.05 -15.73 -0.73
C VAL A 54 2.02 -16.50 -1.63
N ALA A 55 1.69 -17.76 -1.91
CA ALA A 55 2.41 -18.62 -2.86
C ALA A 55 1.85 -18.47 -4.28
N ASP A 56 2.65 -18.86 -5.28
CA ASP A 56 2.25 -18.89 -6.71
C ASP A 56 1.60 -17.61 -7.25
N PRO A 57 2.21 -16.43 -7.01
CA PRO A 57 1.64 -15.17 -7.47
C PRO A 57 1.75 -15.05 -9.00
N PRO A 58 0.80 -14.34 -9.65
CA PRO A 58 0.88 -14.11 -11.09
C PRO A 58 2.20 -13.43 -11.47
N MET A 59 2.87 -13.94 -12.52
CA MET A 59 4.27 -13.63 -12.89
C MET A 59 4.59 -12.15 -13.16
N ASN A 60 3.58 -11.28 -13.22
CA ASN A 60 3.69 -9.93 -13.75
C ASN A 60 3.85 -8.84 -12.67
N HIS A 61 3.82 -9.20 -11.39
CA HIS A 61 4.00 -8.23 -10.31
C HIS A 61 5.21 -8.58 -9.43
N CYS A 62 5.66 -7.59 -8.66
CA CYS A 62 6.65 -7.56 -7.57
C CYS A 62 7.79 -8.60 -7.43
N ARG A 63 8.80 -8.21 -6.66
CA ARG A 63 9.95 -9.08 -6.35
C ARG A 63 9.51 -10.23 -5.43
N LEU A 64 9.65 -11.45 -5.93
CA LEU A 64 9.59 -12.68 -5.15
C LEU A 64 10.62 -12.61 -4.00
N ARG A 65 10.18 -12.84 -2.75
CA ARG A 65 11.10 -13.04 -1.63
C ARG A 65 11.35 -14.54 -1.47
N GLN A 66 12.61 -14.94 -1.39
CA GLN A 66 12.96 -16.32 -1.07
C GLN A 66 12.66 -16.56 0.41
N ILE A 67 11.79 -17.52 0.70
CA ILE A 67 11.26 -17.77 2.05
C ILE A 67 11.82 -19.05 2.69
N GLY A 68 13.08 -19.40 2.35
CA GLY A 68 13.72 -20.65 2.77
C GLY A 68 13.36 -21.84 1.88
N ASN A 69 14.18 -22.90 1.90
CA ASN A 69 13.98 -24.14 1.13
C ASN A 69 13.81 -23.93 -0.39
N GLY A 70 14.38 -22.85 -0.95
CA GLY A 70 14.25 -22.52 -2.37
C GLY A 70 12.86 -22.08 -2.81
N ARG A 71 11.90 -21.95 -1.90
CA ARG A 71 10.55 -21.46 -2.20
C ARG A 71 10.54 -19.94 -2.22
N TYR A 72 9.71 -19.39 -3.09
CA TYR A 72 9.46 -17.97 -3.16
C TYR A 72 8.03 -17.68 -2.73
N ALA A 73 7.85 -16.57 -2.03
CA ALA A 73 6.53 -16.07 -1.71
C ALA A 73 6.51 -14.55 -1.78
N TRP A 74 5.30 -14.02 -1.87
CA TRP A 74 5.06 -12.58 -1.89
C TRP A 74 4.58 -12.11 -0.55
N LEU A 75 5.22 -11.06 -0.05
CA LEU A 75 4.71 -10.32 1.07
C LEU A 75 3.47 -9.56 0.62
N LEU A 76 2.33 -9.88 1.20
CA LEU A 76 1.05 -9.28 0.85
C LEU A 76 0.64 -8.21 1.86
N ASP A 77 0.75 -8.52 3.16
CA ASP A 77 0.30 -7.65 4.24
C ASP A 77 1.08 -7.94 5.53
N TYR A 78 0.89 -7.11 6.54
CA TYR A 78 1.36 -7.30 7.90
C TYR A 78 0.17 -7.30 8.86
N VAL A 79 0.26 -8.10 9.91
CA VAL A 79 -0.61 -7.96 11.07
C VAL A 79 -0.40 -6.57 11.67
N ILE A 80 -1.49 -5.90 12.06
CA ILE A 80 -1.44 -4.60 12.71
C ILE A 80 -0.49 -4.65 13.91
N ARG A 81 0.47 -3.71 13.92
CA ARG A 81 1.40 -3.53 15.03
C ARG A 81 0.96 -2.36 15.91
N PRO A 82 1.19 -2.42 17.22
CA PRO A 82 1.06 -1.25 18.08
C PRO A 82 2.00 -0.15 17.60
N GLY A 83 1.52 1.10 17.54
CA GLY A 83 2.34 2.23 17.07
C GLY A 83 1.56 3.39 16.43
N GLY A 84 0.25 3.24 16.22
CA GLY A 84 -0.60 4.31 15.71
C GLY A 84 -1.97 3.82 15.28
N SER A 85 -2.82 4.75 14.84
CA SER A 85 -4.12 4.43 14.25
C SER A 85 -3.99 4.30 12.74
N VAL A 86 -4.59 3.25 12.17
CA VAL A 86 -4.83 3.18 10.73
C VAL A 86 -6.05 4.04 10.43
N VAL A 87 -5.90 5.01 9.53
CA VAL A 87 -7.03 5.82 9.09
C VAL A 87 -7.73 5.10 7.94
N PRO A 88 -9.01 4.68 8.10
CA PRO A 88 -9.73 3.99 7.05
C PRO A 88 -9.74 4.82 5.76
N GLN A 89 -9.44 4.16 4.65
CA GLN A 89 -9.50 4.69 3.31
C GLN A 89 -10.61 3.99 2.53
N GLN A 90 -10.94 4.55 1.37
CA GLN A 90 -11.85 3.93 0.43
C GLN A 90 -11.04 3.49 -0.79
N LEU A 91 -11.30 2.28 -1.27
CA LEU A 91 -10.68 1.79 -2.49
C LEU A 91 -11.01 2.75 -3.65
N TRP A 92 -10.00 3.11 -4.43
CA TRP A 92 -10.21 4.00 -5.55
C TRP A 92 -10.96 3.30 -6.69
N SER A 93 -11.86 4.06 -7.33
CA SER A 93 -12.54 3.70 -8.56
C SER A 93 -12.39 4.82 -9.59
N PRO A 94 -12.14 4.52 -10.88
CA PRO A 94 -12.27 5.49 -11.96
C PRO A 94 -13.70 6.05 -11.99
N GLN A 95 -13.83 7.36 -12.23
CA GLN A 95 -15.02 8.15 -11.84
C GLN A 95 -16.26 7.96 -12.71
N GLY A 96 -17.42 8.07 -12.04
CA GLY A 96 -18.75 8.31 -12.62
C GLY A 96 -19.88 8.01 -11.63
N GLN A 97 -20.06 8.91 -10.64
CA GLN A 97 -21.11 8.92 -9.60
C GLN A 97 -21.02 7.78 -8.55
N GLU A 98 -21.59 8.04 -7.38
CA GLU A 98 -21.49 7.31 -6.10
C GLU A 98 -22.08 5.89 -6.11
N CYS A 99 -22.03 5.20 -7.23
CA CYS A 99 -22.42 3.81 -7.33
C CYS A 99 -21.18 2.94 -7.11
N TRP A 100 -21.14 2.24 -5.99
CA TRP A 100 -20.42 0.97 -5.89
C TRP A 100 -21.10 -0.08 -6.79
N ASP A 101 -21.30 0.23 -8.07
CA ASP A 101 -21.58 -0.79 -9.06
C ASP A 101 -20.28 -1.55 -9.22
N GLN A 102 -20.14 -2.60 -8.40
CA GLN A 102 -19.08 -3.58 -8.46
C GLN A 102 -18.85 -3.99 -9.92
N GLU A 103 -19.91 -4.12 -10.72
CA GLU A 103 -19.84 -4.38 -12.16
C GLU A 103 -19.07 -3.34 -12.99
N ARG A 104 -19.12 -2.04 -12.64
CA ARG A 104 -18.47 -0.99 -13.43
C ARG A 104 -16.98 -0.85 -13.07
N TRP A 105 -16.66 -1.01 -11.79
CA TRP A 105 -15.27 -1.16 -11.35
C TRP A 105 -14.66 -2.43 -11.91
N CYS A 106 -15.37 -3.57 -11.84
CA CYS A 106 -14.98 -4.83 -12.48
C CYS A 106 -14.79 -4.64 -13.97
N ARG A 107 -15.75 -4.06 -14.71
CA ARG A 107 -15.57 -3.76 -16.14
C ARG A 107 -14.33 -2.92 -16.40
N THR A 108 -14.06 -1.90 -15.60
CA THR A 108 -12.86 -1.10 -15.83
C THR A 108 -11.59 -1.91 -15.53
N VAL A 109 -11.47 -2.56 -14.38
CA VAL A 109 -10.26 -3.34 -14.04
C VAL A 109 -10.07 -4.57 -14.93
N GLU A 110 -11.15 -5.22 -15.33
CA GLU A 110 -11.15 -6.41 -16.21
C GLU A 110 -10.97 -6.03 -17.68
N GLN A 111 -11.55 -4.92 -18.16
CA GLN A 111 -11.49 -4.52 -19.58
C GLN A 111 -10.37 -3.52 -19.90
N SER A 112 -9.91 -2.69 -18.95
CA SER A 112 -8.99 -1.58 -19.23
C SER A 112 -7.49 -1.91 -19.13
N GLU A 113 -7.12 -3.19 -19.06
CA GLU A 113 -5.75 -3.63 -18.74
C GLU A 113 -5.21 -3.05 -17.41
N ALA A 114 -6.01 -2.31 -16.65
CA ALA A 114 -5.62 -1.71 -15.39
C ALA A 114 -5.32 -2.82 -14.38
N GLN A 115 -4.10 -2.80 -13.85
CA GLN A 115 -3.62 -3.80 -12.92
C GLN A 115 -3.51 -3.19 -11.54
N LEU A 116 -4.12 -3.84 -10.55
CA LEU A 116 -3.81 -3.57 -9.17
C LEU A 116 -2.38 -4.03 -8.89
N HIS A 117 -1.63 -3.19 -8.20
CA HIS A 117 -0.32 -3.53 -7.67
C HIS A 117 -0.46 -3.92 -6.19
N VAL A 118 0.46 -4.77 -5.73
CA VAL A 118 0.58 -5.09 -4.30
C VAL A 118 0.79 -3.84 -3.46
N PRO A 119 0.33 -3.80 -2.20
CA PRO A 119 0.57 -2.65 -1.34
C PRO A 119 2.06 -2.41 -1.13
N VAL A 120 2.44 -1.13 -1.07
CA VAL A 120 3.82 -0.73 -0.79
C VAL A 120 3.95 -0.42 0.69
N PHE A 121 4.66 -1.27 1.42
CA PHE A 121 5.02 -1.03 2.82
C PHE A 121 6.42 -0.43 2.91
N PHE A 122 6.55 0.66 3.65
CA PHE A 122 7.86 1.22 3.99
C PHE A 122 8.41 0.49 5.20
N VAL A 123 9.39 -0.38 4.96
CA VAL A 123 10.03 -1.20 6.00
C VAL A 123 11.40 -0.61 6.28
N ASN A 124 11.69 -0.31 7.54
CA ASN A 124 13.01 0.17 7.94
C ASN A 124 14.04 -0.96 7.92
N ALA A 125 15.33 -0.62 7.96
CA ALA A 125 16.43 -1.57 8.00
C ALA A 125 16.32 -2.55 9.18
N ASP A 126 15.81 -2.08 10.32
CA ASP A 126 15.56 -2.86 11.54
C ASP A 126 14.30 -3.76 11.47
N GLY A 127 13.52 -3.67 10.38
CA GLY A 127 12.28 -4.44 10.20
C GLY A 127 11.03 -3.82 10.82
N SER A 128 11.13 -2.62 11.41
CA SER A 128 9.97 -1.82 11.79
C SER A 128 9.21 -1.30 10.56
N LEU A 129 7.92 -0.99 10.75
CA LEU A 129 7.03 -0.54 9.68
C LEU A 129 6.74 0.96 9.80
N GLY A 130 6.67 1.62 8.65
CA GLY A 130 6.34 3.03 8.53
C GLY A 130 7.55 3.95 8.71
N VAL A 131 7.35 5.21 8.35
CA VAL A 131 8.33 6.29 8.52
C VAL A 131 7.60 7.54 8.99
N GLN A 132 8.26 8.38 9.78
CA GLN A 132 7.69 9.68 10.13
C GLN A 132 7.67 10.57 8.88
N ALA A 133 6.54 11.23 8.62
CA ALA A 133 6.37 12.07 7.43
C ALA A 133 7.41 13.21 7.35
N SER A 134 7.77 13.79 8.50
CA SER A 134 8.81 14.83 8.63
C SER A 134 10.19 14.32 8.21
N GLN A 135 10.59 13.16 8.72
CA GLN A 135 11.85 12.51 8.39
C GLN A 135 11.90 12.07 6.93
N ALA A 136 10.82 11.47 6.43
CA ALA A 136 10.69 11.10 5.03
C ALA A 136 10.86 12.31 4.11
N ALA A 137 10.20 13.43 4.40
CA ALA A 137 10.21 14.62 3.54
C ALA A 137 11.61 15.21 3.30
N VAL A 138 12.51 15.07 4.28
CA VAL A 138 13.92 15.51 4.20
C VAL A 138 14.88 14.39 3.81
N GLY A 139 14.38 13.17 3.58
CA GLY A 139 15.20 12.02 3.18
C GLY A 139 15.98 11.35 4.32
N ASN A 140 15.68 11.67 5.58
CA ASN A 140 16.37 11.10 6.74
C ASN A 140 15.68 9.80 7.20
N MET A 141 15.91 8.71 6.48
CA MET A 141 15.29 7.42 6.75
C MET A 141 16.24 6.26 6.46
N SER A 142 16.15 5.20 7.25
CA SER A 142 16.91 3.97 7.06
C SER A 142 15.97 2.89 6.54
N LEU A 143 15.67 2.93 5.24
CA LEU A 143 14.77 1.97 4.59
C LEU A 143 15.51 0.73 4.12
N ARG A 144 14.85 -0.43 4.26
CA ARG A 144 15.21 -1.64 3.54
C ARG A 144 14.98 -1.41 2.06
N ASP A 145 15.88 -1.91 1.21
CA ASP A 145 15.78 -1.81 -0.25
C ASP A 145 15.74 -0.34 -0.75
N SER A 146 16.31 0.60 0.02
CA SER A 146 16.20 2.05 -0.21
C SER A 146 16.71 2.52 -1.59
N ASN A 147 17.73 1.84 -2.12
CA ASN A 147 18.36 2.15 -3.41
C ASN A 147 17.73 1.39 -4.58
N GLU A 148 16.78 0.49 -4.32
CA GLU A 148 16.09 -0.26 -5.37
C GLU A 148 15.03 0.61 -6.05
N PRO A 149 14.68 0.34 -7.31
CA PRO A 149 13.57 1.02 -7.97
C PRO A 149 12.27 0.88 -7.17
N ALA A 150 11.51 1.98 -7.04
CA ALA A 150 10.22 1.94 -6.35
C ALA A 150 9.25 0.97 -7.07
N PRO A 151 8.48 0.13 -6.35
CA PRO A 151 7.64 -0.93 -6.94
C PRO A 151 6.32 -0.37 -7.50
N LEU A 152 6.39 0.63 -8.36
CA LEU A 152 5.25 1.39 -8.90
C LEU A 152 5.01 1.11 -10.40
N GLY A 153 5.66 0.06 -10.93
CA GLY A 153 5.64 -0.27 -12.35
C GLY A 153 6.47 0.70 -13.20
N ASN A 154 6.22 0.70 -14.51
CA ASN A 154 6.99 1.47 -15.49
C ASN A 154 6.41 2.86 -15.80
N GLY A 155 5.41 3.30 -15.03
CA GLY A 155 4.70 4.56 -15.22
C GLY A 155 5.62 5.78 -15.15
N LEU A 156 5.21 6.86 -15.82
CA LEU A 156 5.90 8.15 -15.74
C LEU A 156 5.48 8.94 -14.50
N TYR A 157 4.22 8.81 -14.09
CA TYR A 157 3.62 9.58 -13.02
C TYR A 157 2.81 8.69 -12.10
N VAL A 158 2.67 9.11 -10.85
CA VAL A 158 1.74 8.55 -9.87
C VAL A 158 0.88 9.68 -9.29
N ASN A 159 -0.41 9.41 -9.09
CA ASN A 159 -1.29 10.29 -8.34
C ASN A 159 -1.35 9.81 -6.89
N ILE A 160 -0.88 10.64 -5.97
CA ILE A 160 -1.00 10.40 -4.53
C ILE A 160 -2.32 11.02 -4.08
N ARG A 161 -3.18 10.19 -3.48
CA ARG A 161 -4.50 10.56 -2.99
C ARG A 161 -4.58 10.27 -1.50
N ILE A 162 -5.02 11.26 -0.72
CA ILE A 162 -5.21 11.12 0.73
C ILE A 162 -6.66 11.48 1.04
N ARG A 163 -7.42 10.50 1.55
CA ARG A 163 -8.73 10.73 2.15
C ARG A 163 -8.58 10.78 3.66
N TRP A 164 -9.17 11.79 4.27
CA TRP A 164 -9.13 11.95 5.72
C TRP A 164 -10.50 12.37 6.22
N PRO A 165 -11.03 11.76 7.30
CA PRO A 165 -12.33 12.13 7.85
C PRO A 165 -12.44 13.63 8.11
N GLY A 166 -13.50 14.26 7.59
CA GLY A 166 -13.74 15.69 7.76
C GLY A 166 -12.87 16.62 6.90
N ARG A 167 -12.13 16.11 5.92
CA ARG A 167 -11.34 16.92 4.98
C ARG A 167 -11.66 16.58 3.53
N ALA A 168 -11.52 17.57 2.65
CA ALA A 168 -11.60 17.36 1.21
C ALA A 168 -10.51 16.39 0.73
N LEU A 169 -10.80 15.65 -0.35
CA LEU A 169 -9.82 14.76 -0.98
C LEU A 169 -8.58 15.59 -1.38
N PHE A 170 -7.42 15.17 -0.88
CA PHE A 170 -6.15 15.70 -1.34
C PHE A 170 -5.60 14.82 -2.46
N GLU A 171 -5.31 15.43 -3.62
CA GLU A 171 -4.73 14.75 -4.76
C GLU A 171 -3.56 15.54 -5.33
N GLN A 172 -2.45 14.86 -5.56
CA GLN A 172 -1.24 15.44 -6.13
C GLN A 172 -0.52 14.42 -7.03
N GLN A 173 -0.23 14.83 -8.26
CA GLN A 173 0.60 14.05 -9.16
C GLN A 173 2.10 14.23 -8.82
N THR A 174 2.87 13.16 -9.01
CA THR A 174 4.34 13.17 -8.88
C THR A 174 5.01 12.32 -9.95
N LEU A 175 6.20 12.73 -10.40
CA LEU A 175 7.01 12.04 -11.41
C LEU A 175 7.76 10.84 -10.80
N LEU A 176 7.71 9.70 -11.49
CA LEU A 176 8.35 8.42 -11.11
C LEU A 176 9.69 8.16 -11.79
N ARG A 177 10.20 9.13 -12.56
CA ARG A 177 11.51 9.06 -13.19
C ARG A 177 12.36 10.25 -12.78
N ASN A 178 13.65 10.01 -12.65
CA ASN A 178 14.60 11.09 -12.46
C ASN A 178 14.68 11.95 -13.74
N GLN A 179 15.11 13.20 -13.60
CA GLN A 179 15.27 14.12 -14.72
C GLN A 179 16.65 13.98 -15.40
N THR A 180 17.31 12.82 -15.25
CA THR A 180 18.58 12.55 -15.94
C THR A 180 18.31 12.26 -17.42
N PRO A 181 19.32 12.38 -18.30
CA PRO A 181 19.17 12.01 -19.72
C PRO A 181 18.64 10.59 -19.93
N THR A 182 19.00 9.66 -19.02
CA THR A 182 18.57 8.25 -19.07
C THR A 182 17.16 8.00 -18.52
N ARG A 183 16.55 8.97 -17.82
CA ARG A 183 15.21 8.87 -17.20
C ARG A 183 14.99 7.55 -16.44
N ASN A 184 15.92 7.23 -15.55
CA ASN A 184 15.83 6.04 -14.71
C ASN A 184 14.62 6.15 -13.78
N ALA A 185 14.05 5.00 -13.39
CA ALA A 185 13.03 4.94 -12.34
C ALA A 185 13.59 5.53 -11.03
N ILE A 186 12.73 6.21 -10.27
CA ILE A 186 13.12 6.69 -8.94
C ILE A 186 13.34 5.52 -7.99
N THR A 187 14.26 5.69 -7.04
CA THR A 187 14.49 4.71 -5.98
C THR A 187 13.34 4.73 -4.97
N LEU A 188 13.23 3.67 -4.16
CA LEU A 188 12.28 3.60 -3.06
C LEU A 188 12.45 4.79 -2.11
N SER A 189 13.69 5.13 -1.73
CA SER A 189 13.96 6.29 -0.88
C SER A 189 13.49 7.62 -1.50
N GLN A 190 13.70 7.82 -2.80
CA GLN A 190 13.20 9.01 -3.49
C GLN A 190 11.67 9.06 -3.51
N PHE A 191 11.01 7.93 -3.72
CA PHE A 191 9.56 7.85 -3.67
C PHE A 191 9.01 8.14 -2.27
N VAL A 192 9.56 7.54 -1.22
CA VAL A 192 9.13 7.79 0.17
C VAL A 192 9.32 9.26 0.54
N MET A 193 10.39 9.90 0.05
CA MET A 193 10.60 11.34 0.25
C MET A 193 9.52 12.19 -0.41
N GLN A 194 9.11 11.84 -1.63
CA GLN A 194 7.99 12.50 -2.30
C GLN A 194 6.69 12.32 -1.51
N VAL A 195 6.39 11.10 -1.05
CA VAL A 195 5.21 10.81 -0.21
C VAL A 195 5.24 11.65 1.06
N GLY A 196 6.36 11.68 1.80
CA GLY A 196 6.53 12.49 3.00
C GLY A 196 6.22 13.97 2.77
N ARG A 197 6.76 14.56 1.70
CA ARG A 197 6.47 15.96 1.32
C ARG A 197 4.99 16.20 1.03
N LYS A 198 4.33 15.27 0.33
CA LYS A 198 2.89 15.40 0.03
C LYS A 198 2.03 15.27 1.29
N VAL A 199 2.40 14.37 2.21
CA VAL A 199 1.71 14.21 3.50
C VAL A 199 1.88 15.46 4.37
N LEU A 200 3.07 16.04 4.47
CA LEU A 200 3.28 17.30 5.20
C LEU A 200 2.44 18.43 4.60
N LYS A 201 2.48 18.60 3.27
CA LYS A 201 1.66 19.59 2.56
C LYS A 201 0.16 19.42 2.84
N PHE A 202 -0.32 18.18 2.90
CA PHE A 202 -1.72 17.89 3.26
C PHE A 202 -2.07 18.40 4.67
N PHE A 203 -1.16 18.22 5.63
CA PHE A 203 -1.38 18.71 7.00
C PHE A 203 -1.28 20.24 7.10
N GLU A 204 -0.37 20.88 6.38
CA GLU A 204 -0.22 22.34 6.31
C GLU A 204 -1.49 23.03 5.79
N VAL A 205 -2.03 22.55 4.65
CA VAL A 205 -3.24 23.14 4.03
C VAL A 205 -4.46 23.04 4.95
N GLY A 206 -4.55 21.99 5.77
CA GLY A 206 -5.66 21.83 6.70
C GLY A 206 -5.60 22.71 7.94
N LEU A 207 -4.43 23.26 8.29
CA LEU A 207 -4.31 24.24 9.38
C LEU A 207 -4.81 25.63 8.94
N SER A 208 -4.73 25.94 7.64
CA SER A 208 -5.18 27.21 7.08
C SER A 208 -6.71 27.36 7.02
N ILE A 209 -7.45 26.25 6.99
CA ILE A 209 -8.92 26.25 6.86
C ILE A 209 -9.62 26.31 8.24
N LEU A 210 -8.90 25.99 9.33
CA LEU A 210 -9.44 26.04 10.70
C LEU A 210 -9.33 27.42 11.37
N TRP A 211 -8.81 28.44 10.65
CA TRP A 211 -8.72 29.82 11.15
C TRP A 211 -9.46 30.87 10.26
N PRO A 212 -10.80 30.83 10.11
CA PRO A 212 -11.54 31.95 9.53
C PRO A 212 -12.31 32.80 10.57
N TRP A 213 -11.96 32.76 11.86
CA TRP A 213 -12.59 33.64 12.85
C TRP A 213 -11.59 34.17 13.89
N GLN A 214 -11.00 35.33 13.58
CA GLN A 214 -10.62 36.34 14.56
C GLN A 214 -11.12 37.70 14.07
#